data_AF-A0A7W1N4W4-F1
#
_entry.id   AF-A0A7W1N4W4-F1
#
_cell.length_a   1.000
_cell.length_b   1.000
_cell.length_c   1.000
_cell.angle_alpha   90.00
_cell.angle_beta   90.00
_cell.angle_gamma   90.00
#
_symmetry.space_group_name_H-M   'P 1'
#
loop_
_entity.id
_entity.type
_entity.pdbx_description
1 polymer ?
#
loop_
_entity_poly.entity_id
_entity_poly.type
_entity_poly.pdbx_seq_one_letter_code
_entity_poly.pdbx_strand_id
1 'polypeptide(L)'
;MVELEEGIRRVTFPLPFGLDHVHCYLLRSAAGGWTLVDSGLGSPTPEERWREVLAELDAPIERIVVTHMHPDHVGGARDVADAAGAPVFQGREDYAQCVAAWGERDPQRFLAYWQAHGMPDAELEGQMRDSERLLAAV
;
A
#
# COMPACT_ATOMS: atom_id res chain seq x y z
N MET A 1 8.09 8.46 -12.59
CA MET A 1 6.62 8.62 -12.69
C MET A 1 6.21 8.77 -14.16
N VAL A 2 4.94 8.55 -14.53
CA VAL A 2 4.43 8.76 -15.91
C VAL A 2 3.14 9.56 -15.88
N GLU A 3 2.99 10.54 -16.78
CA GLU A 3 1.75 11.29 -16.98
C GLU A 3 0.80 10.54 -17.94
N LEU A 4 -0.47 10.48 -17.57
CA LEU A 4 -1.57 9.88 -18.32
C LEU A 4 -2.53 10.97 -18.81
N GLU A 5 -3.63 10.57 -19.45
CA GLU A 5 -4.70 11.49 -19.84
C GLU A 5 -5.31 12.22 -18.64
N GLU A 6 -5.92 13.37 -18.90
CA GLU A 6 -6.62 14.20 -17.89
C GLU A 6 -5.73 14.69 -16.73
N GLY A 7 -4.41 14.73 -16.91
CA GLY A 7 -3.46 15.23 -15.90
C GLY A 7 -3.27 14.28 -14.71
N ILE A 8 -3.65 13.00 -14.87
CA ILE A 8 -3.39 11.95 -13.89
C ILE A 8 -1.92 11.53 -14.00
N ARG A 9 -1.22 11.38 -12.88
CA ARG A 9 0.12 10.78 -12.87
C ARG A 9 0.11 9.42 -12.22
N ARG A 10 0.83 8.46 -12.81
CA ARG A 10 1.01 7.11 -12.30
C ARG A 10 2.43 6.91 -11.79
N VAL A 11 2.53 6.40 -10.57
CA VAL A 11 3.76 5.90 -9.96
C VAL A 11 3.68 4.37 -9.93
N THR A 12 4.74 3.69 -10.29
CA THR A 12 4.79 2.22 -10.28
C THR A 12 5.89 1.79 -9.32
N PHE A 13 5.53 1.00 -8.31
CA PHE A 13 6.50 0.38 -7.41
C PHE A 13 6.62 -1.10 -7.70
N PRO A 14 7.83 -1.67 -7.68
CA PRO A 14 8.03 -3.11 -7.81
C PRO A 14 7.52 -3.84 -6.57
N LEU A 15 7.04 -5.06 -6.76
CA LEU A 15 6.63 -5.97 -5.69
C LEU A 15 7.48 -7.25 -5.70
N PRO A 16 7.77 -7.85 -4.53
CA PRO A 16 8.57 -9.06 -4.40
C PRO A 16 7.76 -10.36 -4.60
N PHE A 17 6.61 -10.29 -5.27
CA PHE A 17 5.66 -11.41 -5.42
C PHE A 17 5.57 -11.88 -6.88
N GLY A 18 4.70 -12.87 -7.14
CA GLY A 18 4.35 -13.26 -8.51
C GLY A 18 3.65 -12.15 -9.29
N LEU A 19 2.88 -11.31 -8.58
CA LEU A 19 2.52 -9.98 -9.06
C LEU A 19 3.70 -9.05 -8.80
N ASP A 20 4.29 -8.50 -9.86
CA ASP A 20 5.60 -7.84 -9.82
C ASP A 20 5.55 -6.32 -9.62
N HIS A 21 4.36 -5.72 -9.59
CA HIS A 21 4.20 -4.29 -9.37
C HIS A 21 2.83 -3.89 -8.84
N VAL A 22 2.78 -2.69 -8.26
CA VAL A 22 1.55 -1.95 -7.93
C VAL A 22 1.62 -0.55 -8.51
N HIS A 23 0.45 -0.01 -8.86
CA HIS A 23 0.31 1.37 -9.30
C HIS A 23 -0.27 2.23 -8.18
N CYS A 24 0.33 3.40 -7.98
CA CYS A 24 -0.25 4.49 -7.21
C CYS A 24 -0.56 5.64 -8.18
N TYR A 25 -1.56 6.45 -7.84
CA TYR A 25 -2.02 7.52 -8.73
C TYR A 25 -2.06 8.87 -8.02
N LEU A 26 -1.64 9.91 -8.72
CA LEU A 26 -1.77 11.29 -8.27
C LEU A 26 -2.83 11.97 -9.13
N LEU A 27 -3.85 12.47 -8.47
CA LEU A 27 -4.97 13.21 -9.06
C LEU A 27 -4.88 14.66 -8.63
N ARG A 28 -5.16 15.60 -9.54
CA ARG A 28 -5.23 17.02 -9.16
C ARG A 28 -6.39 17.26 -8.20
N SER A 29 -6.11 17.97 -7.11
CA SER A 29 -7.15 18.43 -6.19
C SER A 29 -7.77 19.73 -6.69
N ALA A 30 -8.98 20.04 -6.23
CA ALA A 30 -9.62 21.33 -6.48
C ALA A 30 -8.87 22.52 -5.87
N ALA A 31 -8.00 22.30 -4.88
CA ALA A 31 -7.19 23.33 -4.23
C ALA A 31 -5.83 23.55 -4.92
N GLY A 32 -5.52 22.78 -5.96
CA GLY A 32 -4.30 22.90 -6.76
C GLY A 32 -3.15 21.98 -6.34
N GLY A 33 -3.27 21.27 -5.22
CA GLY A 33 -2.35 20.20 -4.82
C GLY A 33 -2.66 18.85 -5.47
N TRP A 34 -2.13 17.79 -4.86
CA TRP A 34 -2.31 16.41 -5.29
C TRP A 34 -3.10 15.59 -4.27
N THR A 35 -3.98 14.72 -4.76
CA THR A 35 -4.52 13.59 -4.02
C THR A 35 -3.75 12.35 -4.46
N LEU A 36 -3.05 11.71 -3.53
CA LEU A 36 -2.44 10.41 -3.77
C LEU A 36 -3.48 9.31 -3.55
N VAL A 37 -3.52 8.32 -4.44
CA VAL A 37 -4.32 7.10 -4.34
C VAL A 37 -3.35 5.93 -4.24
N ASP A 38 -3.44 5.22 -3.11
CA ASP A 38 -2.56 4.12 -2.68
C ASP A 38 -1.09 4.51 -2.48
N SER A 39 -0.33 3.64 -1.82
CA SER A 39 0.98 3.99 -1.27
C SER A 39 2.10 2.97 -1.46
N GLY A 40 1.83 1.86 -2.16
CA GLY A 40 2.80 0.77 -2.25
C GLY A 40 2.94 -0.01 -0.95
N LEU A 41 3.88 -0.94 -0.94
CA LEU A 41 4.33 -1.59 0.29
C LEU A 41 4.98 -0.55 1.23
N GLY A 42 5.05 -0.90 2.52
CA GLY A 42 5.96 -0.23 3.44
C GLY A 42 7.42 -0.40 2.99
N SER A 43 8.30 0.48 3.46
CA SER A 43 9.73 0.40 3.16
C SER A 43 10.56 0.55 4.43
N PRO A 44 11.67 -0.20 4.60
CA PRO A 44 12.68 0.09 5.61
C PRO A 44 13.36 1.45 5.42
N THR A 45 13.36 1.97 4.18
CA THR A 45 13.86 3.31 3.81
C THR A 45 12.74 4.12 3.13
N PRO A 46 11.70 4.53 3.89
CA PRO A 46 10.52 5.18 3.34
C PRO A 46 10.83 6.53 2.68
N GLU A 47 11.77 7.27 3.26
CA GLU A 47 12.26 8.51 2.70
C GLU A 47 12.90 8.29 1.32
N GLU A 48 13.59 7.17 1.09
CA GLU A 48 14.20 6.90 -0.22
C GLU A 48 13.15 6.59 -1.26
N ARG A 49 12.16 5.76 -0.92
CA ARG A 49 11.10 5.35 -1.84
C ARG A 49 10.27 6.52 -2.34
N TRP A 50 9.91 7.45 -1.46
CA TRP A 50 9.01 8.56 -1.79
C TRP A 50 9.72 9.87 -2.17
N ARG A 51 11.01 10.05 -1.83
CA ARG A 51 11.75 11.30 -2.12
C ARG A 51 11.78 11.66 -3.59
N GLU A 52 12.05 10.70 -4.48
CA GLU A 52 12.11 10.96 -5.93
C GLU A 52 10.73 11.40 -6.45
N VAL A 53 9.68 10.69 -6.04
CA VAL A 53 8.30 11.03 -6.42
C VAL A 53 7.94 12.43 -5.95
N LEU A 54 8.18 12.75 -4.67
CA LEU A 54 7.85 14.05 -4.07
C LEU A 54 8.66 15.19 -4.71
N ALA A 55 9.91 14.95 -5.09
CA ALA A 55 10.75 15.95 -5.77
C ALA A 55 10.26 16.29 -7.19
N GLU A 56 9.53 15.39 -7.85
CA GLU A 56 8.93 15.61 -9.18
C GLU A 56 7.55 16.29 -9.12
N LEU A 57 6.99 16.52 -7.93
CA LEU A 57 5.71 17.20 -7.77
C LEU A 57 5.88 18.73 -7.80
N ASP A 58 4.98 19.39 -8.50
CA ASP A 58 4.90 20.85 -8.61
C ASP A 58 3.98 21.49 -7.57
N ALA A 59 3.37 20.68 -6.70
CA ALA A 59 2.45 21.08 -5.65
C ALA A 59 2.49 20.02 -4.53
N PRO A 60 2.07 20.33 -3.29
CA PRO A 60 2.07 19.35 -2.21
C PRO A 60 1.00 18.26 -2.41
N ILE A 61 1.22 17.10 -1.80
CA ILE A 61 0.14 16.12 -1.56
C ILE A 61 -0.71 16.66 -0.42
N GLU A 62 -2.01 16.80 -0.65
CA GLU A 62 -2.95 17.34 0.33
C GLU A 62 -3.70 16.24 1.10
N ARG A 63 -3.76 15.04 0.50
CA ARG A 63 -4.40 13.87 1.08
C ARG A 63 -3.91 12.60 0.40
N ILE A 64 -3.95 11.52 1.15
CA ILE A 64 -3.68 10.16 0.68
C ILE A 64 -4.97 9.37 0.85
N VAL A 65 -5.42 8.69 -0.20
CA VAL A 65 -6.62 7.84 -0.19
C VAL A 65 -6.17 6.41 -0.43
N VAL A 66 -6.49 5.53 0.51
CA VAL A 66 -6.24 4.09 0.38
C VAL A 66 -7.49 3.43 -0.19
N THR A 67 -7.33 2.68 -1.28
CA THR A 67 -8.42 1.96 -1.93
C THR A 67 -8.90 0.80 -1.08
N HIS A 68 -7.96 0.01 -0.55
CA HIS A 68 -8.23 -1.11 0.33
C HIS A 68 -7.02 -1.54 1.16
N MET A 69 -7.25 -2.44 2.11
CA MET A 69 -6.32 -2.88 3.15
C MET A 69 -5.13 -3.73 2.69
N HIS A 70 -5.03 -4.15 1.43
CA HIS A 70 -3.91 -5.00 1.01
C HIS A 70 -2.58 -4.24 1.15
N PRO A 71 -1.49 -4.94 1.53
CA PRO A 71 -0.26 -4.32 1.99
C PRO A 71 0.43 -3.49 0.91
N ASP A 72 0.27 -3.83 -0.36
CA ASP A 72 0.76 -3.08 -1.52
C ASP A 72 -0.02 -1.79 -1.79
N HIS A 73 -1.15 -1.57 -1.11
CA HIS A 73 -1.94 -0.35 -1.19
C HIS A 73 -1.84 0.49 0.09
N VAL A 74 -2.02 -0.13 1.26
CA VAL A 74 -2.01 0.55 2.57
C VAL A 74 -0.63 0.63 3.22
N GLY A 75 0.31 -0.24 2.82
CA GLY A 75 1.55 -0.49 3.58
C GLY A 75 2.45 0.73 3.70
N GLY A 76 2.58 1.53 2.64
CA GLY A 76 3.36 2.77 2.62
C GLY A 76 2.60 4.01 3.08
N ALA A 77 1.37 3.88 3.59
CA ALA A 77 0.50 5.04 3.82
C ALA A 77 1.06 5.96 4.90
N ARG A 78 1.67 5.38 5.94
CA ARG A 78 2.37 6.13 6.99
C ARG A 78 3.63 6.81 6.46
N ASP A 79 4.40 6.09 5.66
CA ASP A 79 5.66 6.54 5.07
C ASP A 79 5.46 7.83 4.27
N VAL A 80 4.47 7.84 3.37
CA VAL A 80 4.17 9.02 2.56
C VAL A 80 3.46 10.11 3.35
N ALA A 81 2.64 9.76 4.36
CA ALA A 81 2.02 10.76 5.24
C ALA A 81 3.07 11.56 6.02
N ASP A 82 4.07 10.89 6.58
CA ASP A 82 5.17 11.54 7.31
C ASP A 82 6.04 12.38 6.36
N ALA A 83 6.34 11.86 5.15
CA ALA A 83 7.17 12.55 4.18
C ALA A 83 6.49 13.78 3.54
N ALA A 84 5.18 13.70 3.28
CA ALA A 84 4.42 14.76 2.61
C ALA A 84 3.68 15.70 3.58
N GLY A 85 3.55 15.33 4.86
CA GLY A 85 2.75 16.07 5.83
C GLY A 85 1.24 16.01 5.55
N ALA A 86 0.78 14.92 4.93
CA ALA A 86 -0.59 14.79 4.42
C ALA A 86 -1.40 13.76 5.23
N PRO A 87 -2.71 14.00 5.47
CA PRO A 87 -3.59 13.04 6.12
C PRO A 87 -3.92 11.83 5.22
N VAL A 88 -4.10 10.67 5.85
CA VAL A 88 -4.55 9.43 5.21
C VAL A 88 -6.05 9.24 5.41
N PHE A 89 -6.75 8.86 4.35
CA PHE A 89 -8.15 8.51 4.32
C PHE A 89 -8.31 7.07 3.85
N GLN A 90 -9.08 6.28 4.61
CA GLN A 90 -9.39 4.90 4.30
C GLN A 90 -10.85 4.65 4.69
N GLY A 91 -11.55 3.78 3.94
CA GLY A 91 -12.92 3.39 4.27
C GLY A 91 -12.99 2.76 5.66
N ARG A 92 -14.03 3.07 6.45
CA ARG A 92 -14.13 2.60 7.84
C ARG A 92 -14.12 1.07 7.94
N GLU A 93 -14.91 0.40 7.12
CA GLU A 93 -15.03 -1.06 7.10
C GLU A 93 -13.72 -1.71 6.62
N ASP A 94 -13.09 -1.11 5.62
CA ASP A 94 -11.79 -1.55 5.11
C ASP A 94 -10.68 -1.36 6.16
N TYR A 95 -10.67 -0.23 6.88
CA TYR A 95 -9.74 0.00 7.99
C TYR A 95 -9.94 -1.00 9.13
N ALA A 96 -11.19 -1.35 9.46
CA ALA A 96 -11.46 -2.39 10.45
C ALA A 96 -10.89 -3.76 10.02
N GLN A 97 -11.02 -4.13 8.74
CA GLN A 97 -10.39 -5.33 8.19
C GLN A 97 -8.87 -5.23 8.19
N CYS A 98 -8.31 -4.07 7.85
CA CYS A 98 -6.88 -3.79 7.92
C CYS A 98 -6.33 -4.04 9.32
N VAL A 99 -6.99 -3.55 10.36
CA VAL A 99 -6.57 -3.77 11.75
C VAL A 99 -6.72 -5.24 12.14
N ALA A 100 -7.82 -5.90 11.76
CA ALA A 100 -8.03 -7.32 12.06
C ALA A 100 -6.94 -8.21 11.44
N ALA A 101 -6.56 -7.89 10.20
CA ALA A 101 -5.59 -8.60 9.39
C ALA A 101 -4.13 -8.30 9.79
N TRP A 102 -3.76 -7.02 9.88
CA TRP A 102 -2.36 -6.59 9.98
C TRP A 102 -1.98 -5.96 11.33
N GLY A 103 -2.98 -5.65 12.18
CA GLY A 103 -2.75 -4.99 13.48
C GLY A 103 -1.95 -5.85 14.45
N GLU A 104 -2.15 -7.17 14.42
CA GLU A 104 -1.26 -8.15 15.03
C GLU A 104 -0.53 -8.86 13.90
N ARG A 105 0.78 -8.59 13.75
CA ARG A 105 1.63 -9.17 12.70
C ARG A 105 1.98 -10.64 13.01
N ASP A 106 0.96 -11.48 13.08
CA ASP A 106 1.09 -12.92 13.30
C ASP A 106 0.52 -13.69 12.10
N PRO A 107 1.39 -14.22 11.22
CA PRO A 107 0.99 -15.05 10.08
C PRO A 107 0.13 -16.26 10.47
N GLN A 108 0.29 -16.80 11.69
CA GLN A 108 -0.48 -17.96 12.15
C GLN A 108 -1.98 -17.66 12.22
N ARG A 109 -2.37 -16.40 12.46
CA ARG A 109 -3.78 -15.98 12.49
C ARG A 109 -4.44 -16.17 11.12
N PHE A 110 -3.76 -15.80 10.04
CA PHE A 110 -4.28 -15.97 8.69
C PHE A 110 -4.38 -17.45 8.30
N LEU A 111 -3.36 -18.24 8.63
CA LEU A 111 -3.35 -19.67 8.33
C LEU A 111 -4.48 -20.38 9.07
N ALA A 112 -4.64 -20.11 10.37
CA ALA A 112 -5.72 -20.67 11.16
C ALA A 112 -7.10 -20.25 10.63
N TYR A 113 -7.25 -18.98 10.23
CA TYR A 113 -8.47 -18.48 9.60
C TYR A 113 -8.78 -19.21 8.28
N TRP A 114 -7.83 -19.29 7.36
CA TRP A 114 -8.03 -19.97 6.08
C TRP A 114 -8.31 -21.45 6.24
N GLN A 115 -7.60 -22.13 7.13
CA GLN A 115 -7.84 -23.55 7.43
C GLN A 115 -9.25 -23.76 8.00
N ALA A 116 -9.67 -22.93 8.96
CA ALA A 116 -11.03 -22.99 9.53
C ALA A 116 -12.13 -22.71 8.50
N HIS A 117 -11.81 -22.00 7.41
CA HIS A 117 -12.72 -21.67 6.32
C HIS A 117 -12.53 -22.54 5.06
N GLY A 118 -11.82 -23.66 5.17
CA GLY A 118 -11.80 -24.72 4.15
C GLY A 118 -10.68 -24.62 3.12
N MET A 119 -9.64 -23.82 3.38
CA MET A 119 -8.41 -23.89 2.57
C MET A 119 -7.75 -25.26 2.72
N PRO A 120 -7.42 -25.98 1.63
CA PRO A 120 -6.73 -27.26 1.71
C PRO A 120 -5.34 -27.12 2.34
N ASP A 121 -4.91 -28.10 3.13
CA ASP A 121 -3.61 -28.06 3.81
C ASP A 121 -2.43 -27.90 2.83
N ALA A 122 -2.53 -28.47 1.63
CA ALA A 122 -1.53 -28.34 0.58
C ALA A 122 -1.35 -26.90 0.05
N GLU A 123 -2.37 -26.05 0.18
CA GLU A 123 -2.31 -24.64 -0.23
C GLU A 123 -1.77 -23.75 0.90
N LEU A 124 -1.95 -24.14 2.17
CA LEU A 124 -1.50 -23.37 3.33
C LEU A 124 0.02 -23.15 3.31
N GLU A 125 0.80 -24.17 2.94
CA GLU A 125 2.26 -24.04 2.82
C GLU A 125 2.69 -22.98 1.79
N GLY A 126 1.92 -22.81 0.71
CA GLY A 126 2.14 -21.76 -0.29
C GLY A 126 1.92 -20.37 0.30
N GLN A 127 0.79 -20.20 0.99
CA GLN A 127 0.44 -18.94 1.64
C GLN A 127 1.41 -18.52 2.75
N MET A 128 1.96 -19.50 3.48
CA MET A 128 3.03 -19.25 4.46
C MET A 128 4.25 -18.61 3.80
N ARG A 129 4.73 -19.20 2.69
CA ARG A 129 5.92 -18.69 1.99
C ARG A 129 5.72 -17.27 1.46
N ASP A 130 4.53 -16.96 0.94
CA ASP A 130 4.24 -15.62 0.43
C ASP A 130 4.11 -14.59 1.58
N SER A 131 3.54 -15.00 2.71
CA SER A 131 3.48 -14.17 3.92
C SER A 131 4.88 -13.86 4.49
N GLU A 132 5.77 -14.86 4.50
CA GLU A 132 7.17 -14.68 4.92
C GLU A 132 7.93 -13.72 3.99
N ARG A 133 7.72 -13.83 2.67
CA ARG A 133 8.31 -12.90 1.68
C ARG A 133 7.82 -11.48 1.87
N LEU A 134 6.52 -11.30 2.13
CA LEU A 134 5.95 -9.99 2.44
C LEU A 134 6.62 -9.40 3.68
N LEU A 135 6.68 -10.16 4.77
CA LEU A 135 7.29 -9.71 6.02
C LEU A 135 8.79 -9.39 5.88
N ALA A 136 9.52 -10.11 5.02
CA ALA A 136 10.93 -9.83 4.76
C ALA A 136 11.15 -8.57 3.90
N ALA A 137 10.13 -8.11 3.18
CA ALA A 137 10.23 -6.99 2.24
C ALA A 137 9.84 -5.63 2.82
N VAL A 138 9.26 -5.59 4.03
CA VAL A 138 8.70 -4.38 4.67
C VAL A 138 9.27 -4.12 6.05
#